data_AF-A0A6H1JVU9-F1
#
_entry.id   AF-A0A6H1JVU9-F1
#
_cell.length_a   1.000
_cell.length_b   1.000
_cell.length_c   1.000
_cell.angle_alpha   90.00
_cell.angle_beta   90.00
_cell.angle_gamma   90.00
#
_symmetry.space_group_name_H-M   'P 1'
#
loop_
_entity.id
_entity.type
_entity.pdbx_description
1 polymer ?
#
loop_
_entity_poly.entity_id
_entity_poly.type
_entity_poly.pdbx_seq_one_letter_code
_entity_poly.pdbx_strand_id
1 'polypeptide(L)'
;MDPAAVPNPAQVARLLAAVAQQRGRGPHLETFFGCIYYVAMRPAEVIHLRLEQRHLPETGCASAYGTTWARARKSVLTRMELASGLARRPYDLRHAGISFWLYSGVDPAECARRAGQSIEVLFRHYAKFLDGVREQANRLIEQSMQEWDRVSQGAAPAG
;
A
#
# COMPACT_ATOMS: atom_id res chain seq x y z
N MET A 1 9.38 1.52 -11.07
CA MET A 1 8.34 0.51 -10.82
C MET A 1 7.31 0.66 -11.92
N ASP A 2 6.75 -0.45 -12.42
CA ASP A 2 5.70 -0.45 -13.44
C ASP A 2 4.33 -0.18 -12.77
N PRO A 3 3.63 0.92 -13.09
CA PRO A 3 2.32 1.21 -12.52
C PRO A 3 1.30 0.08 -12.70
N ALA A 4 1.40 -0.71 -13.76
CA ALA A 4 0.50 -1.84 -14.01
C ALA A 4 0.69 -3.01 -13.02
N ALA A 5 1.81 -3.03 -12.29
CA ALA A 5 2.08 -4.01 -11.26
C ALA A 5 1.47 -3.64 -9.89
N VAL A 6 1.01 -2.39 -9.72
CA VAL A 6 0.50 -1.88 -8.44
C VAL A 6 -1.00 -2.13 -8.32
N PRO A 7 -1.45 -2.93 -7.33
CA PRO A 7 -2.88 -3.13 -7.11
C PRO A 7 -3.55 -1.87 -6.56
N ASN A 8 -4.75 -1.57 -7.07
CA ASN A 8 -5.65 -0.58 -6.47
C ASN A 8 -6.29 -1.11 -5.16
N PRO A 9 -6.94 -0.26 -4.35
CA PRO A 9 -7.49 -0.68 -3.06
C PRO A 9 -8.48 -1.87 -3.14
N ALA A 10 -9.31 -1.93 -4.19
CA ALA A 10 -10.25 -3.04 -4.38
C ALA A 10 -9.53 -4.35 -4.72
N GLN A 11 -8.48 -4.30 -5.54
CA GLN A 11 -7.61 -5.44 -5.83
C GLN A 11 -6.88 -5.92 -4.56
N VAL A 12 -6.39 -5.00 -3.73
CA VAL A 12 -5.76 -5.35 -2.45
C VAL A 12 -6.75 -6.03 -1.51
N ALA A 13 -7.97 -5.51 -1.36
CA ALA A 13 -8.99 -6.12 -0.51
C ALA A 13 -9.30 -7.57 -0.93
N ARG A 14 -9.45 -7.82 -2.25
CA ARG A 14 -9.63 -9.18 -2.78
C ARG A 14 -8.45 -10.09 -2.46
N LEU A 15 -7.22 -9.60 -2.61
CA LEU A 15 -6.01 -10.36 -2.33
C LEU A 15 -5.89 -10.72 -0.83
N LEU A 16 -6.17 -9.79 0.07
CA LEU A 16 -6.11 -10.02 1.51
C LEU A 16 -7.19 -11.03 1.96
N ALA A 17 -8.43 -10.87 1.48
CA ALA A 17 -9.50 -11.82 1.75
C ALA A 17 -9.15 -13.24 1.25
N ALA A 18 -8.52 -13.35 0.07
CA ALA A 18 -8.06 -14.62 -0.47
C ALA A 18 -6.91 -15.27 0.32
N VAL A 19 -6.08 -14.46 0.98
CA VAL A 19 -5.09 -14.99 1.93
C VAL A 19 -5.80 -15.50 3.19
N ALA A 20 -6.75 -14.75 3.73
CA ALA A 20 -7.50 -15.10 4.94
C ALA A 20 -8.24 -16.44 4.81
N GLN A 21 -8.78 -16.72 3.62
CA GLN A 21 -9.53 -17.95 3.32
C GLN A 21 -8.64 -19.20 3.17
N GLN A 22 -7.31 -19.08 3.12
CA GLN A 22 -6.42 -20.23 3.01
C GLN A 22 -6.28 -20.96 4.34
N ARG A 23 -6.40 -22.30 4.31
CA ARG A 23 -6.22 -23.17 5.50
C ARG A 23 -4.83 -23.00 6.14
N GLY A 24 -4.74 -23.27 7.44
CA GLY A 24 -3.49 -23.20 8.19
C GLY A 24 -3.13 -21.76 8.56
N ARG A 25 -2.06 -21.21 7.96
CA ARG A 25 -1.51 -19.89 8.33
C ARG A 25 -2.16 -18.70 7.61
N GLY A 26 -3.19 -18.92 6.79
CA GLY A 26 -3.86 -17.87 6.00
C GLY A 26 -4.28 -16.65 6.84
N PRO A 27 -5.07 -16.82 7.91
CA PRO A 27 -5.52 -15.70 8.75
C PRO A 27 -4.36 -14.86 9.34
N HIS A 28 -3.30 -15.50 9.83
CA HIS A 28 -2.12 -14.77 10.34
C HIS A 28 -1.35 -14.06 9.23
N LEU A 29 -1.33 -14.63 8.02
CA LEU A 29 -0.67 -14.02 6.87
C LEU A 29 -1.48 -12.86 6.28
N GLU A 30 -2.80 -12.83 6.45
CA GLU A 30 -3.61 -11.66 6.12
C GLU A 30 -3.12 -10.44 6.92
N THR A 31 -2.98 -10.57 8.25
CA THR A 31 -2.42 -9.49 9.09
C THR A 31 -1.02 -9.10 8.63
N PHE A 32 -0.17 -10.07 8.31
CA PHE A 32 1.19 -9.82 7.79
C PHE A 32 1.17 -8.98 6.50
N PHE A 33 0.36 -9.34 5.49
CA PHE A 33 0.27 -8.59 4.24
C PHE A 33 -0.49 -7.27 4.42
N GLY A 34 -1.47 -7.22 5.31
CA GLY A 34 -2.18 -6.01 5.72
C GLY A 34 -1.23 -4.96 6.30
N CYS A 35 -0.29 -5.37 7.16
CA CYS A 35 0.76 -4.48 7.69
C CYS A 35 1.67 -3.91 6.58
N ILE A 36 1.96 -4.70 5.53
CA ILE A 36 2.73 -4.21 4.39
C ILE A 36 1.94 -3.17 3.58
N TYR A 37 0.62 -3.34 3.43
CA TYR A 37 -0.21 -2.40 2.69
C TYR A 37 -0.59 -1.15 3.50
N TYR A 38 -1.23 -1.32 4.65
CA TYR A 38 -1.82 -0.24 5.44
C TYR A 38 -0.83 0.56 6.27
N VAL A 39 0.33 -0.03 6.62
CA VAL A 39 1.36 0.62 7.44
C VAL A 39 2.64 0.84 6.63
N ALA A 40 2.68 0.36 5.39
CA ALA A 40 3.88 0.38 4.56
C ALA A 40 5.11 -0.13 5.33
N MET A 41 5.02 -1.26 6.04
CA MET A 41 6.20 -1.89 6.64
C MET A 41 7.09 -2.51 5.56
N ARG A 42 8.42 -2.58 5.76
CA ARG A 42 9.28 -3.38 4.88
C ARG A 42 9.03 -4.85 5.18
N PRO A 43 8.93 -5.75 4.18
CA PRO A 43 8.76 -7.18 4.44
C PRO A 43 9.84 -7.75 5.37
N ALA A 44 11.07 -7.22 5.31
CA ALA A 44 12.17 -7.59 6.20
C ALA A 44 11.91 -7.20 7.68
N GLU A 45 11.22 -6.08 7.92
CA GLU A 45 10.80 -5.64 9.26
C GLU A 45 9.61 -6.47 9.75
N VAL A 46 8.67 -6.83 8.88
CA VAL A 46 7.52 -7.69 9.25
C VAL A 46 7.99 -9.11 9.62
N ILE A 47 9.06 -9.62 8.98
CA ILE A 47 9.70 -10.89 9.37
C ILE A 47 10.36 -10.76 10.76
N HIS A 48 10.82 -9.57 11.16
CA HIS A 48 11.48 -9.30 12.45
C HIS A 48 10.55 -8.86 13.59
N LEU A 49 9.26 -8.57 13.32
CA LEU A 49 8.24 -8.40 14.37
C LEU A 49 7.94 -9.68 15.17
N ARG A 50 8.74 -10.75 14.98
CA ARG A 50 8.69 -12.04 15.66
C ARG A 50 9.47 -12.07 16.98
N LEU A 51 9.09 -11.26 17.96
CA LEU A 51 9.62 -11.46 19.32
C LEU A 51 8.82 -12.47 20.17
N GLU A 52 7.65 -12.94 19.74
CA GLU A 52 6.82 -13.81 20.60
C GLU A 52 6.40 -15.18 20.03
N GLN A 53 6.78 -15.54 18.80
CA GLN A 53 6.46 -16.87 18.26
C GLN A 53 7.64 -17.85 18.39
N ARG A 54 7.92 -18.28 19.64
CA ARG A 54 8.80 -19.41 19.96
C ARG A 54 8.20 -20.74 19.49
N HIS A 55 8.37 -21.09 18.21
CA HIS A 55 8.64 -22.45 17.69
C HIS A 55 8.38 -22.49 16.18
N LEU A 56 9.40 -22.20 15.38
CA LEU A 56 9.40 -22.66 13.99
C LEU A 56 10.83 -23.06 13.58
N PRO A 57 11.03 -24.25 12.98
CA PRO A 57 12.34 -24.66 12.51
C PRO A 57 12.83 -23.72 11.41
N GLU A 58 14.12 -23.37 11.49
CA GLU A 58 14.77 -22.29 10.74
C GLU A 58 14.79 -22.45 9.21
N THR A 59 14.25 -23.53 8.66
CA THR A 59 14.32 -23.85 7.22
C THR A 59 13.09 -23.42 6.40
N GLY A 60 12.08 -22.77 7.00
CA GLY A 60 10.80 -22.47 6.33
C GLY A 60 10.37 -21.00 6.33
N CYS A 61 11.24 -20.04 5.94
CA CYS A 61 10.94 -18.61 6.13
C CYS A 61 10.52 -17.85 4.84
N ALA A 62 11.10 -18.09 3.66
CA ALA A 62 10.70 -17.38 2.42
C ALA A 62 9.64 -18.11 1.57
N SER A 63 9.61 -19.45 1.61
CA SER A 63 8.76 -20.23 0.71
C SER A 63 7.29 -20.30 1.15
N ALA A 64 7.01 -20.24 2.46
CA ALA A 64 5.66 -20.45 2.99
C ALA A 64 4.70 -19.27 2.73
N TYR A 65 5.10 -18.04 3.05
CA TYR A 65 4.27 -16.88 2.74
C TYR A 65 4.26 -16.58 1.23
N GLY A 66 5.38 -16.80 0.52
CA GLY A 66 5.45 -16.65 -0.94
C GLY A 66 4.49 -17.58 -1.67
N THR A 67 4.38 -18.84 -1.21
CA THR A 67 3.40 -19.80 -1.73
C THR A 67 1.96 -19.39 -1.45
N THR A 68 1.68 -18.93 -0.21
CA THR A 68 0.35 -18.45 0.18
C THR A 68 -0.07 -17.24 -0.67
N TRP A 69 0.85 -16.30 -0.90
CA TRP A 69 0.63 -15.13 -1.76
C TRP A 69 0.37 -15.54 -3.21
N ALA A 70 1.19 -16.45 -3.76
CA ALA A 70 1.02 -16.93 -5.12
C ALA A 70 -0.32 -17.65 -5.32
N ARG A 71 -0.79 -18.40 -4.33
CA ARG A 71 -2.11 -19.04 -4.33
C ARG A 71 -3.24 -18.01 -4.30
N ALA A 72 -3.15 -17.01 -3.41
CA ALA A 72 -4.13 -15.93 -3.32
C ALA A 72 -4.26 -15.18 -4.65
N ARG A 73 -3.13 -14.82 -5.26
CA ARG A 73 -3.13 -14.19 -6.60
C ARG A 73 -3.87 -15.04 -7.63
N LYS A 74 -3.57 -16.34 -7.69
CA LYS A 74 -4.22 -17.24 -8.65
C LYS A 74 -5.72 -17.42 -8.42
N SER A 75 -6.20 -17.27 -7.19
CA SER A 75 -7.62 -17.48 -6.86
C SER A 75 -8.49 -16.26 -7.13
N VAL A 76 -7.96 -15.03 -7.00
CA VAL A 76 -8.78 -13.81 -7.15
C VAL A 76 -8.46 -12.94 -8.36
N LEU A 77 -7.26 -13.03 -8.93
CA LEU A 77 -6.90 -12.19 -10.06
C LEU A 77 -7.43 -12.79 -11.36
N THR A 78 -7.93 -11.94 -12.25
CA THR A 78 -8.32 -12.32 -13.61
C THR A 78 -7.09 -12.81 -14.39
N ARG A 79 -7.31 -13.52 -15.49
CA ARG A 79 -6.22 -13.96 -16.38
C ARG A 79 -5.36 -12.80 -16.87
N MET A 80 -5.98 -11.66 -17.15
CA MET A 80 -5.28 -10.45 -17.59
C MET A 80 -4.46 -9.82 -16.46
N GLU A 81 -5.02 -9.69 -15.26
CA GLU A 81 -4.30 -9.17 -14.08
C GLU A 81 -3.11 -10.06 -13.69
N LEU A 82 -3.25 -11.39 -13.83
CA LEU A 82 -2.14 -12.31 -13.59
C LEU A 82 -1.04 -12.15 -14.64
N ALA A 83 -1.42 -12.02 -15.91
CA ALA A 83 -0.49 -11.87 -17.03
C ALA A 83 0.28 -10.55 -16.98
N SER A 84 -0.33 -9.46 -16.50
CA SER A 84 0.35 -8.17 -16.32
C SER A 84 1.39 -8.18 -15.20
N GLY A 85 1.39 -9.22 -14.35
CA GLY A 85 2.25 -9.27 -13.17
C GLY A 85 1.73 -8.46 -12.00
N LEU A 86 0.44 -8.13 -11.94
CA LEU A 86 -0.19 -7.39 -10.84
C LEU A 86 0.14 -8.03 -9.49
N ALA A 87 0.69 -7.24 -8.57
CA ALA A 87 1.06 -7.63 -7.21
C ALA A 87 1.95 -8.89 -7.16
N ARG A 88 2.82 -9.09 -8.15
CA ARG A 88 3.69 -10.28 -8.29
C ARG A 88 4.45 -10.58 -7.00
N ARG A 89 4.93 -9.55 -6.31
CA ARG A 89 5.65 -9.64 -5.05
C ARG A 89 4.80 -9.06 -3.93
N PRO A 90 4.86 -9.62 -2.71
CA PRO A 90 4.26 -8.97 -1.54
C PRO A 90 4.75 -7.52 -1.33
N TYR A 91 5.99 -7.21 -1.75
CA TYR A 91 6.53 -5.84 -1.69
C TYR A 91 5.74 -4.83 -2.52
N ASP A 92 5.01 -5.28 -3.54
CA ASP A 92 4.18 -4.41 -4.37
C ASP A 92 3.00 -3.84 -3.57
N LEU A 93 2.59 -4.47 -2.46
CA LEU A 93 1.60 -3.92 -1.52
C LEU A 93 2.10 -2.68 -0.79
N ARG A 94 3.40 -2.64 -0.44
CA ARG A 94 4.01 -1.44 0.16
C ARG A 94 3.95 -0.29 -0.84
N HIS A 95 4.23 -0.59 -2.10
CA HIS A 95 4.14 0.40 -3.16
C HIS A 95 2.71 0.88 -3.39
N ALA A 96 1.73 -0.02 -3.36
CA ALA A 96 0.32 0.32 -3.44
C ALA A 96 -0.13 1.23 -2.31
N GLY A 97 0.24 0.92 -1.06
CA GLY A 97 -0.12 1.72 0.11
C GLY A 97 0.44 3.14 0.03
N ILE A 98 1.75 3.27 -0.24
CA ILE A 98 2.39 4.59 -0.37
C ILE A 98 1.81 5.38 -1.56
N SER A 99 1.59 4.73 -2.70
CA SER A 99 0.97 5.40 -3.86
C SER A 99 -0.44 5.88 -3.54
N PHE A 100 -1.22 5.09 -2.79
CA PHE A 100 -2.57 5.47 -2.37
C PHE A 100 -2.57 6.66 -1.41
N TRP A 101 -1.65 6.73 -0.46
CA TRP A 101 -1.51 7.90 0.42
C TRP A 101 -1.19 9.17 -0.37
N LEU A 102 -0.21 9.09 -1.27
CA LEU A 102 0.17 10.21 -2.14
C LEU A 102 -0.98 10.66 -3.04
N TYR A 103 -1.70 9.70 -3.64
CA TYR A 103 -2.89 9.98 -4.45
C TYR A 103 -4.01 10.63 -3.64
N SER A 104 -4.15 10.23 -2.37
CA SER A 104 -5.14 10.79 -1.45
C SER A 104 -4.79 12.20 -0.95
N GLY A 105 -3.66 12.78 -1.40
CA GLY A 105 -3.22 14.12 -1.01
C GLY A 105 -2.46 14.17 0.32
N VAL A 106 -2.02 13.03 0.87
CA VAL A 106 -1.16 13.03 2.06
C VAL A 106 0.21 13.61 1.68
N ASP A 107 0.71 14.51 2.53
CA ASP A 107 2.01 15.15 2.34
C ASP A 107 3.14 14.11 2.11
N PRO A 108 4.03 14.31 1.13
CA PRO A 108 5.12 13.37 0.86
C PRO A 108 6.10 13.17 2.02
N ALA A 109 6.38 14.19 2.84
CA ALA A 109 7.23 14.04 4.02
C ALA A 109 6.53 13.19 5.08
N GLU A 110 5.23 13.39 5.29
CA GLU A 110 4.43 12.54 6.17
C GLU A 110 4.35 11.09 5.67
N CYS A 111 4.16 10.86 4.37
CA CYS A 111 4.21 9.54 3.77
C CYS A 111 5.57 8.85 4.01
N ALA A 112 6.67 9.59 3.82
CA ALA A 112 8.03 9.09 4.04
C ALA A 112 8.26 8.72 5.51
N ARG A 113 7.83 9.59 6.44
CA ARG A 113 7.89 9.35 7.88
C ARG A 113 7.10 8.10 8.29
N ARG A 114 5.85 7.97 7.83
CA ARG A 114 5.02 6.76 8.09
C ARG A 114 5.64 5.50 7.53
N ALA A 115 6.22 5.58 6.34
CA ALA A 115 6.86 4.44 5.68
C ALA A 115 8.26 4.11 6.23
N GLY A 116 8.82 4.87 7.17
CA GLY A 116 10.16 4.63 7.71
C GLY A 116 11.25 4.77 6.64
N GLN A 117 11.14 5.75 5.75
CA GLN A 117 12.14 6.03 4.71
C GLN A 117 12.39 7.53 4.58
N SER A 118 13.53 7.91 4.00
CA SER A 118 13.79 9.32 3.71
C SER A 118 12.88 9.81 2.59
N ILE A 119 12.57 11.12 2.62
CA ILE A 119 11.80 11.77 1.56
C ILE A 119 12.53 11.70 0.21
N GLU A 120 13.86 11.71 0.21
CA GLU A 120 14.68 11.51 -0.99
C GLU A 120 14.45 10.12 -1.62
N VAL A 121 14.42 9.07 -0.80
CA VAL A 121 14.12 7.71 -1.26
C VAL A 121 12.69 7.63 -1.80
N LEU A 122 11.74 8.32 -1.16
CA LEU A 122 10.36 8.41 -1.66
C LEU A 122 10.33 9.04 -3.06
N PHE A 123 10.92 10.23 -3.23
CA PHE A 123 10.93 10.92 -4.52
C PHE A 123 11.63 10.13 -5.62
N ARG A 124 12.74 9.44 -5.31
CA ARG A 124 13.45 8.58 -6.27
C ARG A 124 12.54 7.51 -6.89
N HIS A 125 11.56 7.01 -6.14
CA HIS A 125 10.66 5.95 -6.59
C HIS A 125 9.34 6.46 -7.17
N TYR A 126 8.85 7.62 -6.70
CA TYR A 126 7.51 8.13 -7.03
C TYR A 126 7.48 9.43 -7.84
N ALA A 127 8.62 10.01 -8.22
CA ALA A 127 8.65 11.24 -9.02
C ALA A 127 7.74 11.18 -10.26
N LYS A 128 7.77 10.07 -11.00
CA LYS A 128 6.93 9.86 -12.20
C LYS A 128 5.43 9.73 -11.89
N PHE A 129 5.08 9.27 -10.69
CA PHE A 129 3.68 9.20 -10.24
C PHE A 129 3.17 10.59 -9.87
N LEU A 130 4.03 11.44 -9.30
CA LEU A 130 3.68 12.79 -8.91
C LEU A 130 3.35 13.71 -10.10
N ASP A 131 3.93 13.45 -11.27
CA ASP A 131 3.53 14.15 -12.50
C ASP A 131 2.04 13.92 -12.84
N GLY A 132 1.52 12.73 -12.54
CA GLY A 132 0.13 12.34 -12.79
C GLY A 132 -0.87 12.87 -11.76
N VAL A 133 -0.43 13.39 -10.61
CA VAL A 133 -1.32 13.99 -9.59
C VAL A 133 -1.44 15.51 -9.74
N ARG A 134 -0.91 16.11 -10.81
CA ARG A 134 -0.97 17.56 -11.04
C ARG A 134 -2.40 18.10 -11.03
N GLU A 135 -3.32 17.40 -11.67
CA GLU A 135 -4.74 17.79 -11.68
C GLU A 135 -5.35 17.72 -10.27
N GLN A 136 -4.97 16.72 -9.47
CA GLN A 136 -5.39 16.61 -8.07
C GLN A 136 -4.82 17.76 -7.23
N ALA A 137 -3.55 18.12 -7.43
CA ALA A 137 -2.93 19.24 -6.75
C ALA A 137 -3.63 20.57 -7.08
N ASN A 138 -3.98 20.79 -8.36
CA ASN A 138 -4.74 21.98 -8.78
C ASN A 138 -6.12 22.03 -8.11
N ARG A 139 -6.86 20.90 -8.06
CA ARG A 139 -8.15 20.82 -7.35
C ARG A 139 -8.02 21.18 -5.87
N LEU A 140 -6.96 20.71 -5.20
CA LEU A 140 -6.72 21.03 -3.78
C LEU A 140 -6.41 22.51 -3.59
N ILE A 141 -5.61 23.12 -4.48
CA ILE A 141 -5.33 24.57 -4.47
C ILE A 141 -6.64 25.35 -4.62
N GLU A 142 -7.47 25.00 -5.59
CA GLU A 142 -8.76 25.66 -5.82
C GLU A 142 -9.68 25.55 -4.60
N GLN A 143 -9.77 24.37 -3.97
CA GLN A 143 -10.54 24.16 -2.74
C GLN A 143 -10.02 25.01 -1.58
N SER A 144 -8.70 25.05 -1.38
CA SER A 144 -8.09 25.88 -0.34
C SER A 144 -8.29 27.37 -0.57
N MET A 145 -8.23 27.84 -1.81
CA MET A 145 -8.53 29.25 -2.15
C MET A 145 -9.99 29.59 -1.84
N GLN A 146 -10.94 28.72 -2.21
CA GLN A 146 -12.36 28.92 -1.93
C GLN A 146 -12.65 28.95 -0.43
N GLU A 147 -12.01 28.07 0.35
CA GLU A 147 -12.15 28.07 1.80
C GLU A 147 -11.56 29.34 2.42
N TRP A 148 -10.39 29.77 1.93
CA TRP A 148 -9.76 31.01 2.39
C TRP A 148 -10.64 32.24 2.12
N ASP A 149 -11.26 32.33 0.94
CA ASP A 149 -12.19 33.40 0.60
C ASP A 149 -13.44 33.37 1.49
N ARG A 150 -13.99 32.18 1.76
CA ARG A 150 -15.12 31.99 2.68
C ARG A 150 -14.80 32.50 4.10
N VAL A 151 -13.65 32.09 4.64
CA VAL A 151 -13.20 32.48 5.99
C VAL A 151 -12.90 33.99 6.04
N SER A 152 -12.23 34.53 5.01
CA SER A 152 -11.89 35.96 4.92
C SER A 152 -13.12 36.85 4.80
N GLN A 153 -14.21 36.35 4.21
CA GLN A 153 -15.50 37.04 4.12
C GLN A 153 -16.39 36.84 5.37
N GLY A 154 -15.92 36.11 6.40
CA GLY A 154 -16.61 35.96 7.68
C GLY A 154 -17.75 34.94 7.68
N ALA A 155 -17.84 34.06 6.69
CA ALA A 155 -18.86 33.02 6.66
C ALA A 155 -18.50 31.86 7.61
N ALA A 156 -19.40 31.55 8.56
CA ALA A 156 -19.24 30.44 9.51
C ALA A 156 -19.09 29.09 8.79
N PRO A 157 -18.31 28.13 9.34
CA PRO A 157 -18.12 26.83 8.71
C PRO A 157 -19.46 26.08 8.59
N ALA A 158 -19.70 25.48 7.42
CA ALA A 158 -20.84 24.61 7.20
C ALA A 158 -20.65 23.34 8.04
N GLY A 159 -21.55 23.13 9.01
CA GLY A 159 -21.57 21.98 9.91
C GLY A 159 -21.92 20.65 9.24
#